data_AF-A0A9P5CL29-F1
#
_entry.id   AF-A0A9P5CL29-F1
#
_cell.length_a   1.000
_cell.length_b   1.000
_cell.length_c   1.000
_cell.angle_alpha   90.00
_cell.angle_beta   90.00
_cell.angle_gamma   90.00
#
_symmetry.space_group_name_H-M   'P 1'
#
loop_
_entity.id
_entity.type
_entity.pdbx_description
1 polymer ?
#
loop_
_entity_poly.entity_id
_entity_poly.type
_entity_poly.pdbx_seq_one_letter_code
_entity_poly.pdbx_strand_id
1 'polypeptide(L)'
;MAFFQPAPMVGRAAFKRLARQVTQISRPISAPLAYSTSTAANLSPFVSGQKAKSSSFPENSSKTVAYWLIGSAASVFGIVVFGGLTRLTESGLSITEWRPVTGSLPPMSPEDWESEFAKYRASPEYVKLNPHMDLDEFKKIYFMEWTHRLWGRVIGLSFVIPTVYFIARRRVSSRMAWNLVGISGLIGFQGAIGWWMVASGLKDDLFAEGAHPRVSQYRLTTHLGTAFVCYSWMLLSGLSILRARRLSADPAAATRLAQNLYGPALAPFRRYATALTALIFVTVLTGALVAGLDAGLIYNEFPMMGLGLTPPKSELWDGFYARKEDGSDLWWRNMLENPSLVQLDHRIMAMTVCASVIAFFAYSRTGRVKAVLPPDARKATMGLLHLMFLQVTLGISTLIYMVPTHLAATHQAGALALLTGALVLGSRLRVPRSTLALLQRRIKTMQHK
;
A
#
# COMPACT_ATOMS: atom_id res chain seq x y z
N MET A 1 -29.67 12.43 63.05
CA MET A 1 -30.27 13.74 62.76
C MET A 1 -30.03 14.06 61.29
N ALA A 2 -31.10 14.27 60.51
CA ALA A 2 -31.15 14.99 59.21
C ALA A 2 -30.25 14.47 58.06
N PHE A 3 -30.67 14.17 56.83
CA PHE A 3 -31.93 14.22 56.09
C PHE A 3 -31.74 13.29 54.88
N PHE A 4 -32.64 12.32 54.67
CA PHE A 4 -32.82 11.60 53.40
C PHE A 4 -34.16 12.06 52.83
N GLN A 5 -34.17 12.64 51.64
CA GLN A 5 -35.37 12.77 50.82
C GLN A 5 -35.08 12.40 49.36
N PRO A 6 -35.88 11.50 48.75
CA PRO A 6 -35.80 11.14 47.34
C PRO A 6 -36.68 12.06 46.47
N ALA A 7 -36.27 12.26 45.22
CA ALA A 7 -37.03 13.00 44.20
C ALA A 7 -38.31 12.22 43.75
N PRO A 8 -39.39 12.92 43.36
CA PRO A 8 -40.71 12.32 43.17
C PRO A 8 -40.93 11.64 41.80
N MET A 9 -41.76 10.60 41.83
CA MET A 9 -42.35 9.94 40.65
C MET A 9 -43.22 10.91 39.84
N VAL A 10 -42.96 11.00 38.53
CA VAL A 10 -43.92 11.54 37.56
C VAL A 10 -44.50 10.40 36.73
N GLY A 11 -45.69 9.96 37.14
CA GLY A 11 -46.88 9.90 36.29
C GLY A 11 -46.88 8.97 35.08
N ARG A 12 -47.50 7.79 35.27
CA ARG A 12 -48.02 6.81 34.28
C ARG A 12 -48.94 7.36 33.16
N ALA A 13 -48.99 8.67 32.92
CA ALA A 13 -49.85 9.30 31.92
C ALA A 13 -49.17 9.47 30.54
N ALA A 14 -47.83 9.49 30.46
CA ALA A 14 -47.11 9.62 29.19
C ALA A 14 -47.14 8.34 28.32
N PHE A 15 -47.29 7.17 28.95
CA PHE A 15 -47.22 5.88 28.25
C PHE A 15 -48.50 5.50 27.49
N LYS A 16 -49.66 6.06 27.88
CA LYS A 16 -50.95 5.78 27.21
C LYS A 16 -51.19 6.59 25.94
N ARG A 17 -50.38 7.64 25.68
CA ARG A 17 -50.51 8.48 24.48
C ARG A 17 -49.66 7.99 23.30
N LEU A 18 -48.59 7.23 23.55
CA LEU A 18 -47.77 6.59 22.50
C LEU A 18 -48.40 5.27 21.97
N ALA A 19 -49.15 4.55 22.79
CA ALA A 19 -49.75 3.26 22.42
C ALA A 19 -50.96 3.37 21.46
N ARG A 20 -51.49 4.57 21.22
CA ARG A 20 -52.60 4.82 20.25
C ARG A 20 -52.13 5.24 18.86
N GLN A 21 -50.84 5.49 18.65
CA GLN A 21 -50.27 5.77 17.31
C GLN A 21 -49.65 4.54 16.63
N VAL A 22 -49.67 3.37 17.28
CA VAL A 22 -49.06 2.14 16.75
C VAL A 22 -50.10 1.18 16.13
N THR A 23 -51.41 1.49 16.19
CA THR A 23 -52.50 0.62 15.70
C THR A 23 -53.17 1.10 14.40
N GLN A 24 -52.47 1.83 13.54
CA GLN A 24 -52.99 2.24 12.22
C GLN A 24 -52.00 2.07 11.06
N ILE A 25 -51.21 0.99 10.99
CA ILE A 25 -50.58 0.60 9.72
C ILE A 25 -50.56 -0.93 9.59
N SER A 26 -51.72 -1.50 9.31
CA SER A 26 -51.85 -2.88 8.82
C SER A 26 -53.00 -2.94 7.82
N ARG A 27 -52.66 -2.73 6.55
CA ARG A 27 -53.49 -3.12 5.40
C ARG A 27 -52.63 -3.97 4.45
N PRO A 28 -53.11 -5.12 3.96
CA PRO A 28 -52.41 -5.86 2.92
C PRO A 28 -52.67 -5.17 1.58
N ILE A 29 -51.63 -4.76 0.88
CA ILE A 29 -51.74 -4.32 -0.52
C ILE A 29 -51.36 -5.51 -1.39
N SER A 30 -52.39 -6.21 -1.86
CA SER A 30 -52.32 -7.14 -2.98
C SER A 30 -52.58 -6.36 -4.25
N ALA A 31 -51.53 -6.00 -5.00
CA ALA A 31 -51.61 -5.59 -6.40
C ALA A 31 -50.23 -5.73 -7.08
N PRO A 32 -50.17 -6.19 -8.35
CA PRO A 32 -48.91 -6.42 -9.04
C PRO A 32 -48.29 -5.07 -9.43
N LEU A 33 -47.05 -4.82 -9.00
CA LEU A 33 -46.26 -3.68 -9.47
C LEU A 33 -45.88 -3.92 -10.93
N ALA A 34 -46.62 -3.27 -11.82
CA ALA A 34 -46.22 -3.06 -13.20
C ALA A 34 -44.82 -2.42 -13.24
N TYR A 35 -43.89 -3.09 -13.91
CA TYR A 35 -42.54 -2.58 -14.15
C TYR A 35 -42.65 -1.34 -15.06
N SER A 36 -42.67 -0.15 -14.47
CA SER A 36 -42.50 1.09 -15.22
C SER A 36 -41.05 1.18 -15.71
N THR A 37 -40.87 0.97 -17.01
CA THR A 37 -39.64 1.18 -17.77
C THR A 37 -39.31 2.68 -17.83
N SER A 38 -38.87 3.26 -16.72
CA SER A 38 -38.56 4.70 -16.62
C SER A 38 -37.33 5.01 -15.76
N THR A 39 -36.27 4.22 -15.87
CA THR A 39 -34.96 4.51 -15.23
C THR A 39 -33.77 4.47 -16.19
N ALA A 40 -34.02 4.66 -17.48
CA ALA A 40 -32.96 4.87 -18.48
C ALA A 40 -32.44 6.32 -18.56
N ALA A 41 -32.93 7.25 -17.73
CA ALA A 41 -32.77 8.70 -17.95
C ALA A 41 -31.73 9.42 -17.06
N ASN A 42 -30.77 8.73 -16.45
CA ASN A 42 -29.68 9.38 -15.66
C ASN A 42 -28.27 8.98 -16.10
N LEU A 43 -28.08 8.82 -17.42
CA LEU A 43 -26.77 8.92 -18.05
C LEU A 43 -26.75 10.20 -18.89
N SER A 44 -26.49 11.34 -18.25
CA SER A 44 -26.27 12.60 -18.99
C SER A 44 -25.17 12.39 -20.05
N PRO A 45 -25.39 12.82 -21.31
CA PRO A 45 -24.41 12.67 -22.36
C PRO A 45 -23.35 13.76 -22.23
N PHE A 46 -22.29 13.51 -21.46
CA PHE A 46 -21.10 14.36 -21.52
C PHE A 46 -20.26 13.95 -22.74
N VAL A 47 -20.75 14.24 -23.94
CA VAL A 47 -19.95 14.23 -25.18
C VAL A 47 -20.47 15.34 -26.08
N SER A 48 -19.84 16.51 -26.00
CA SER A 48 -19.82 17.44 -27.12
C SER A 48 -19.17 16.75 -28.32
N GLY A 49 -19.77 16.93 -29.50
CA GLY A 49 -19.36 16.28 -30.75
C GLY A 49 -18.03 16.78 -31.29
N GLN A 50 -16.91 16.31 -30.71
CA GLN A 50 -15.63 16.35 -31.40
C GLN A 50 -15.48 15.09 -32.26
N LYS A 51 -15.37 15.27 -33.59
CA LYS A 51 -14.85 14.25 -34.52
C LYS A 51 -13.56 13.70 -33.91
N ALA A 52 -13.55 12.41 -33.55
CA ALA A 52 -12.38 11.79 -32.98
C ALA A 52 -11.24 11.84 -34.00
N LYS A 53 -10.18 12.61 -33.73
CA LYS A 53 -8.92 12.52 -34.48
C LYS A 53 -8.50 11.04 -34.53
N SER A 54 -8.19 10.51 -35.71
CA SER A 54 -7.73 9.13 -35.86
C SER A 54 -6.40 8.97 -35.13
N SER A 55 -6.46 8.46 -33.90
CA SER A 55 -5.26 8.11 -33.15
C SER A 55 -4.60 6.93 -33.83
N SER A 56 -3.29 7.02 -34.02
CA SER A 56 -2.49 5.94 -34.58
C SER A 56 -2.28 4.78 -33.60
N PHE A 57 -2.58 4.99 -32.31
CA PHE A 57 -2.54 3.99 -31.24
C PHE A 57 -3.84 3.16 -31.16
N PRO A 58 -3.75 1.87 -30.78
CA PRO A 58 -4.93 1.03 -30.61
C PRO A 58 -5.84 1.51 -29.47
N GLU A 59 -7.14 1.21 -29.58
CA GLU A 59 -8.14 1.53 -28.55
C GLU A 59 -7.87 0.78 -27.22
N ASN A 60 -7.41 -0.46 -27.32
CA ASN A 60 -7.10 -1.34 -26.18
C ASN A 60 -5.67 -1.87 -26.26
N SER A 61 -4.99 -1.92 -25.12
CA SER A 61 -3.65 -2.52 -25.01
C SER A 61 -3.68 -4.05 -25.16
N SER A 62 -2.54 -4.63 -25.54
CA SER A 62 -2.35 -6.08 -25.65
C SER A 62 -2.41 -6.80 -24.29
N LYS A 63 -2.92 -8.04 -24.26
CA LYS A 63 -2.86 -8.91 -23.06
C LYS A 63 -1.43 -9.21 -22.63
N THR A 64 -0.51 -9.33 -23.58
CA THR A 64 0.92 -9.59 -23.30
C THR A 64 1.50 -8.51 -22.39
N VAL A 65 1.18 -7.24 -22.66
CA VAL A 65 1.63 -6.10 -21.83
C VAL A 65 1.03 -6.21 -20.42
N ALA A 66 -0.19 -6.70 -20.29
CA ALA A 66 -0.82 -6.87 -18.99
C ALA A 66 -0.12 -7.94 -18.14
N TYR A 67 0.20 -9.10 -18.71
CA TYR A 67 0.93 -10.16 -18.01
C TYR A 67 2.36 -9.72 -17.68
N TRP A 68 3.02 -9.02 -18.59
CA TRP A 68 4.34 -8.43 -18.33
C TRP A 68 4.31 -7.39 -17.21
N LEU A 69 3.30 -6.52 -17.15
CA LEU A 69 3.10 -5.58 -16.03
C LEU A 69 2.90 -6.29 -14.69
N ILE A 70 2.11 -7.38 -14.67
CA ILE A 70 1.88 -8.18 -13.47
C ILE A 70 3.16 -8.93 -13.06
N GLY A 71 3.90 -9.48 -14.02
CA GLY A 71 5.21 -10.11 -13.76
C GLY A 71 6.25 -9.10 -13.25
N SER A 72 6.24 -7.88 -13.80
CA SER A 72 7.10 -6.78 -13.31
C SER A 72 6.71 -6.37 -11.89
N ALA A 73 5.42 -6.26 -11.59
CA ALA A 73 4.94 -6.03 -10.22
C ALA A 73 5.37 -7.16 -9.28
N ALA A 74 5.31 -8.43 -9.70
CA ALA A 74 5.81 -9.55 -8.90
C ALA A 74 7.33 -9.47 -8.65
N SER A 75 8.11 -9.01 -9.63
CA SER A 75 9.55 -8.74 -9.45
C SER A 75 9.78 -7.61 -8.42
N VAL A 76 8.98 -6.53 -8.49
CA VAL A 76 9.01 -5.45 -7.48
C VAL A 76 8.58 -5.95 -6.10
N PHE A 77 7.61 -6.87 -6.01
CA PHE A 77 7.26 -7.52 -4.75
C PHE A 77 8.47 -8.27 -4.18
N GLY A 78 9.16 -9.06 -5.01
CA GLY A 78 10.34 -9.81 -4.63
C GLY A 78 11.48 -8.92 -4.12
N ILE A 79 11.83 -7.87 -4.86
CA ILE A 79 12.90 -6.95 -4.44
C ILE A 79 12.54 -6.15 -3.19
N VAL A 80 11.26 -5.85 -2.95
CA VAL A 80 10.82 -5.22 -1.70
C VAL A 80 11.10 -6.15 -0.53
N VAL A 81 10.74 -7.43 -0.61
CA VAL A 81 11.03 -8.40 0.47
C VAL A 81 12.54 -8.57 0.66
N PHE A 82 13.27 -8.72 -0.45
CA PHE A 82 14.72 -8.87 -0.42
C PHE A 82 15.44 -7.64 0.16
N GLY A 83 15.00 -6.42 -0.19
CA GLY A 83 15.52 -5.19 0.39
C GLY A 83 15.20 -5.05 1.87
N GLY A 84 14.04 -5.56 2.32
CA GLY A 84 13.73 -5.72 3.74
C GLY A 84 14.75 -6.61 4.45
N LEU A 85 15.14 -7.74 3.83
CA LEU A 85 16.19 -8.61 4.37
C LEU A 85 17.55 -7.90 4.40
N THR A 86 17.97 -7.25 3.30
CA THR A 86 19.22 -6.47 3.26
C THR A 86 19.31 -5.44 4.37
N ARG A 87 18.18 -4.81 4.74
CA ARG A 87 18.10 -3.91 5.88
C ARG A 87 18.20 -4.66 7.22
N LEU A 88 17.43 -5.75 7.39
CA LEU A 88 17.34 -6.50 8.64
C LEU A 88 18.64 -7.25 8.98
N THR A 89 19.48 -7.52 7.98
CA THR A 89 20.81 -8.09 8.14
C THR A 89 21.91 -7.03 8.14
N GLU A 90 21.54 -5.75 8.32
CA GLU A 90 22.46 -4.60 8.38
C GLU A 90 23.47 -4.57 7.21
N SER A 91 23.02 -4.99 6.03
CA SER A 91 23.87 -5.11 4.85
C SER A 91 23.78 -3.90 3.94
N GLY A 92 22.89 -2.94 4.23
CA GLY A 92 22.52 -1.85 3.31
C GLY A 92 23.57 -0.75 3.11
N LEU A 93 24.72 -0.81 3.79
CA LEU A 93 25.82 0.15 3.71
C LEU A 93 27.18 -0.54 3.45
N SER A 94 27.19 -1.84 3.13
CA SER A 94 28.39 -2.63 2.83
C SER A 94 29.10 -2.20 1.53
N ILE A 95 28.37 -1.63 0.56
CA ILE A 95 28.89 -1.11 -0.71
C ILE A 95 28.86 0.41 -0.70
N THR A 96 30.02 1.01 -0.41
CA THR A 96 30.15 2.46 -0.23
C THR A 96 30.13 3.24 -1.54
N GLU A 97 30.44 2.59 -2.66
CA GLU A 97 30.52 3.23 -3.97
C GLU A 97 29.25 3.08 -4.82
N TRP A 98 29.00 4.11 -5.63
CA TRP A 98 27.95 4.09 -6.64
C TRP A 98 28.52 3.80 -8.02
N ARG A 99 28.51 2.53 -8.42
CA ARG A 99 28.93 2.04 -9.74
C ARG A 99 27.73 1.45 -10.51
N PRO A 100 26.95 2.25 -11.26
CA PRO A 100 25.74 1.77 -11.92
C PRO A 100 25.95 0.65 -12.94
N VAL A 101 27.05 0.74 -13.70
CA VAL A 101 27.36 -0.20 -14.79
C VAL A 101 28.38 -1.25 -14.33
N THR A 102 29.59 -0.83 -13.95
CA THR A 102 30.70 -1.72 -13.57
C THR A 102 30.42 -2.51 -12.29
N GLY A 103 29.62 -1.98 -11.36
CA GLY A 103 29.19 -2.70 -10.14
C GLY A 103 28.15 -3.80 -10.36
N SER A 104 27.93 -4.22 -11.62
CA SER A 104 27.06 -5.36 -11.95
C SER A 104 27.79 -6.70 -11.81
N LEU A 105 29.13 -6.69 -11.84
CA LEU A 105 29.96 -7.84 -11.49
C LEU A 105 30.41 -7.69 -10.03
N PRO A 106 30.44 -8.77 -9.23
CA PRO A 106 31.04 -8.74 -7.90
C PRO A 106 32.58 -8.72 -8.03
N PRO A 107 33.32 -8.47 -6.93
CA PRO A 107 34.78 -8.62 -6.90
C PRO A 107 35.18 -10.03 -7.35
N MET A 108 36.14 -10.13 -8.27
CA MET A 108 36.48 -11.40 -8.92
C MET A 108 37.84 -11.95 -8.49
N SER A 109 38.72 -11.11 -7.92
CA SER A 109 40.01 -11.53 -7.37
C SER A 109 40.12 -11.30 -5.85
N PRO A 110 41.06 -11.95 -5.16
CA PRO A 110 41.36 -11.67 -3.75
C PRO A 110 41.72 -10.19 -3.50
N GLU A 111 42.45 -9.56 -4.42
CA GLU A 111 42.84 -8.15 -4.33
C GLU A 111 41.63 -7.22 -4.43
N ASP A 112 40.68 -7.52 -5.33
CA ASP A 112 39.42 -6.76 -5.42
C ASP A 112 38.63 -6.84 -4.12
N TRP A 113 38.56 -8.04 -3.51
CA TRP A 113 37.86 -8.26 -2.24
C TRP A 113 38.49 -7.46 -1.10
N GLU A 114 39.82 -7.48 -0.98
CA GLU A 114 40.51 -6.65 0.00
C GLU A 114 40.33 -5.15 -0.26
N SER A 115 40.27 -4.72 -1.52
CA SER A 115 40.00 -3.31 -1.85
C SER A 115 38.62 -2.86 -1.39
N GLU A 116 37.57 -3.66 -1.63
CA GLU A 116 36.22 -3.32 -1.18
C GLU A 116 36.12 -3.41 0.36
N PHE A 117 36.75 -4.42 0.97
CA PHE A 117 36.76 -4.55 2.42
C PHE A 117 37.53 -3.40 3.10
N ALA A 118 38.63 -2.92 2.52
CA ALA A 118 39.34 -1.73 3.00
C ALA A 118 38.45 -0.48 3.02
N LYS A 119 37.58 -0.30 2.02
CA LYS A 119 36.61 0.81 1.99
C LYS A 119 35.55 0.65 3.07
N TYR A 120 35.07 -0.58 3.28
CA TYR A 120 34.12 -0.86 4.34
C TYR A 120 34.74 -0.66 5.74
N ARG A 121 35.99 -1.07 5.97
CA ARG A 121 36.74 -0.81 7.21
C ARG A 121 36.87 0.68 7.54
N ALA A 122 36.92 1.53 6.52
CA ALA A 122 36.95 2.98 6.68
C ALA A 122 35.56 3.59 6.94
N SER A 123 34.47 2.81 6.87
CA SER A 123 33.12 3.31 7.06
C SER A 123 32.74 3.45 8.54
N PRO A 124 31.81 4.37 8.88
CA PRO A 124 31.26 4.46 10.23
C PRO A 124 30.66 3.16 10.76
N GLU A 125 30.03 2.36 9.88
CA GLU A 125 29.37 1.10 10.23
C GLU A 125 30.37 0.06 10.73
N TYR A 126 31.51 -0.11 10.04
CA TYR A 126 32.56 -1.00 10.52
C TYR A 126 33.12 -0.54 11.87
N VAL A 127 33.46 0.75 11.99
CA VAL A 127 34.08 1.29 13.21
C VAL A 127 33.19 1.14 14.43
N LYS A 128 31.87 1.33 14.29
CA LYS A 128 30.93 1.37 15.41
C LYS A 128 30.16 0.08 15.68
N LEU A 129 29.78 -0.65 14.63
CA LEU A 129 28.92 -1.82 14.75
C LEU A 129 29.68 -3.12 14.50
N ASN A 130 30.67 -3.11 13.61
CA ASN A 130 31.32 -4.33 13.11
C ASN A 130 32.87 -4.31 13.21
N PRO A 131 33.50 -3.84 14.32
CA PRO A 131 34.95 -3.59 14.34
C PRO A 131 35.82 -4.86 14.24
N HIS A 132 35.22 -6.02 14.50
CA HIS A 132 35.88 -7.33 14.49
C HIS A 132 35.49 -8.20 13.28
N MET A 133 34.70 -7.66 12.34
CA MET A 133 34.24 -8.41 11.18
C MET A 133 35.42 -8.84 10.31
N ASP A 134 35.46 -10.11 9.91
CA ASP A 134 36.47 -10.60 8.97
C ASP A 134 36.03 -10.48 7.51
N LEU A 135 36.92 -10.84 6.58
CA LEU A 135 36.62 -10.77 5.15
C LEU A 135 35.46 -11.70 4.73
N ASP A 136 35.33 -12.88 5.35
CA ASP A 136 34.33 -13.86 4.98
C ASP A 136 32.94 -13.49 5.50
N GLU A 137 32.86 -12.82 6.64
CA GLU A 137 31.66 -12.15 7.13
C GLU A 137 31.29 -10.95 6.26
N PHE A 138 32.26 -10.12 5.87
CA PHE A 138 32.03 -9.00 4.95
C PHE A 138 31.45 -9.46 3.62
N LYS A 139 31.96 -10.55 3.04
CA LYS A 139 31.41 -11.12 1.79
C LYS A 139 29.92 -11.41 1.89
N LYS A 140 29.42 -11.88 3.05
CA LYS A 140 27.99 -12.20 3.24
C LYS A 140 27.12 -10.95 3.12
N ILE A 141 27.47 -9.87 3.83
CA ILE A 141 26.72 -8.61 3.77
C ILE A 141 26.87 -7.95 2.39
N TYR A 142 28.07 -8.02 1.79
CA TYR A 142 28.33 -7.51 0.45
C TYR A 142 27.45 -8.21 -0.59
N PHE A 143 27.36 -9.54 -0.58
CA PHE A 143 26.52 -10.28 -1.54
C PHE A 143 25.04 -9.99 -1.36
N MET A 144 24.56 -9.78 -0.13
CA MET A 144 23.18 -9.37 0.12
C MET A 144 22.89 -8.01 -0.52
N GLU A 145 23.74 -7.01 -0.32
CA GLU A 145 23.54 -5.70 -0.92
C GLU A 145 23.73 -5.70 -2.43
N TRP A 146 24.78 -6.35 -2.92
CA TRP A 146 25.08 -6.48 -4.35
C TRP A 146 23.92 -7.13 -5.10
N THR A 147 23.35 -8.21 -4.56
CA THR A 147 22.20 -8.91 -5.16
C THR A 147 20.98 -8.00 -5.21
N HIS A 148 20.72 -7.23 -4.15
CA HIS A 148 19.60 -6.28 -4.12
C HIS A 148 19.77 -5.20 -5.20
N ARG A 149 20.97 -4.61 -5.30
CA ARG A 149 21.31 -3.60 -6.32
C ARG A 149 21.23 -4.17 -7.73
N LEU A 150 21.76 -5.37 -7.96
CA LEU A 150 21.70 -6.05 -9.25
C LEU A 150 20.26 -6.33 -9.67
N TRP A 151 19.42 -6.83 -8.77
CA TRP A 151 18.00 -7.04 -9.04
C TRP A 151 17.32 -5.71 -9.42
N GLY A 152 17.63 -4.61 -8.73
CA GLY A 152 17.14 -3.28 -9.08
C GLY A 152 17.48 -2.88 -10.52
N ARG A 153 18.71 -3.14 -10.96
CA ARG A 153 19.15 -2.91 -12.35
C ARG A 153 18.39 -3.80 -13.33
N VAL A 154 18.22 -5.08 -13.01
CA VAL A 154 17.45 -6.04 -13.83
C VAL A 154 16.00 -5.58 -13.97
N ILE A 155 15.36 -5.08 -12.91
CA ILE A 155 14.01 -4.48 -12.99
C ILE A 155 14.01 -3.26 -13.92
N GLY A 156 15.00 -2.37 -13.79
CA GLY A 156 15.16 -1.22 -14.69
C GLY A 156 15.23 -1.63 -16.16
N LEU A 157 16.12 -2.54 -16.52
CA LEU A 157 16.30 -3.00 -17.91
C LEU A 157 15.10 -3.79 -18.43
N SER A 158 14.61 -4.76 -17.64
CA SER A 158 13.47 -5.61 -18.00
C SER A 158 12.13 -4.85 -18.05
N PHE A 159 12.07 -3.63 -17.49
CA PHE A 159 10.92 -2.76 -17.62
C PHE A 159 11.06 -1.74 -18.77
N VAL A 160 12.20 -1.03 -18.83
CA VAL A 160 12.39 0.07 -19.77
C VAL A 160 12.51 -0.43 -21.21
N ILE A 161 13.27 -1.49 -21.46
CA ILE A 161 13.47 -2.02 -22.83
C ILE A 161 12.12 -2.50 -23.43
N PRO A 162 11.31 -3.33 -22.76
CA PRO A 162 10.01 -3.70 -23.29
C PRO A 162 9.03 -2.52 -23.38
N THR A 163 9.13 -1.51 -22.49
CA THR A 163 8.33 -0.28 -22.60
C THR A 163 8.56 0.42 -23.93
N VAL A 164 9.83 0.67 -24.29
CA VAL A 164 10.20 1.29 -25.57
C VAL A 164 9.66 0.46 -26.73
N TYR A 165 9.86 -0.86 -26.69
CA TYR A 165 9.34 -1.77 -27.72
C TYR A 165 7.81 -1.72 -27.85
N PHE A 166 7.05 -1.81 -26.75
CA PHE A 166 5.59 -1.83 -26.78
C PHE A 166 4.99 -0.53 -27.29
N ILE A 167 5.61 0.61 -26.95
CA ILE A 167 5.18 1.92 -27.43
C ILE A 167 5.51 2.06 -28.92
N ALA A 168 6.74 1.76 -29.33
CA ALA A 168 7.19 1.84 -30.73
C ALA A 168 6.36 0.92 -31.65
N ARG A 169 6.03 -0.28 -31.19
CA ARG A 169 5.18 -1.25 -31.92
C ARG A 169 3.68 -1.04 -31.71
N ARG A 170 3.27 0.06 -31.05
CA ARG A 170 1.88 0.43 -30.80
C ARG A 170 1.05 -0.73 -30.22
N ARG A 171 1.63 -1.48 -29.28
CA ARG A 171 0.97 -2.60 -28.58
C ARG A 171 0.12 -2.14 -27.39
N VAL A 172 0.12 -0.84 -27.11
CA VAL A 172 -0.58 -0.19 -25.98
C VAL A 172 -1.42 0.98 -26.47
N SER A 173 -2.47 1.35 -25.75
CA SER A 173 -3.19 2.60 -26.01
C SER A 173 -2.34 3.81 -25.61
N SER A 174 -2.64 5.00 -26.17
CA SER A 174 -1.89 6.24 -25.86
C SER A 174 -1.83 6.55 -24.36
N ARG A 175 -2.95 6.37 -23.64
CA ARG A 175 -2.97 6.53 -22.18
C ARG A 175 -2.06 5.53 -21.47
N MET A 176 -2.03 4.28 -21.93
CA MET A 176 -1.17 3.28 -21.33
C MET A 176 0.31 3.55 -21.65
N ALA A 177 0.64 4.09 -22.83
CA ALA A 177 2.00 4.53 -23.13
C ALA A 177 2.50 5.56 -22.10
N TRP A 178 1.69 6.57 -21.76
CA TRP A 178 2.01 7.54 -20.70
C TRP A 178 2.17 6.89 -19.32
N ASN A 179 1.33 5.91 -18.98
CA ASN A 179 1.52 5.15 -17.73
C ASN A 179 2.87 4.41 -17.73
N LEU A 180 3.26 3.75 -18.83
CA LEU A 180 4.53 3.03 -18.90
C LEU A 180 5.74 3.97 -18.79
N VAL A 181 5.67 5.13 -19.43
CA VAL A 181 6.71 6.18 -19.29
C VAL A 181 6.78 6.68 -17.85
N GLY A 182 5.64 6.95 -17.22
CA GLY A 182 5.59 7.38 -15.81
C GLY A 182 6.15 6.33 -14.85
N ILE A 183 5.82 5.05 -15.03
CA ILE A 183 6.38 3.96 -14.23
C ILE A 183 7.90 3.83 -14.48
N SER A 184 8.35 3.98 -15.73
CA SER A 184 9.79 3.96 -16.06
C SER A 184 10.54 5.10 -15.35
N GLY A 185 9.96 6.30 -15.34
CA GLY A 185 10.50 7.44 -14.58
C GLY A 185 10.55 7.17 -13.09
N LEU A 186 9.52 6.53 -12.51
CA LEU A 186 9.51 6.17 -11.10
C LEU A 186 10.55 5.09 -10.75
N ILE A 187 10.81 4.12 -11.64
CA ILE A 187 11.91 3.16 -11.46
C ILE A 187 13.28 3.87 -11.50
N GLY A 188 13.48 4.80 -12.43
CA GLY A 188 14.70 5.63 -12.43
C GLY A 188 14.85 6.43 -11.13
N PHE A 189 13.74 6.99 -10.63
CA PHE A 189 13.70 7.70 -9.36
C PHE A 189 13.96 6.78 -8.15
N GLN A 190 13.59 5.49 -8.19
CA GLN A 190 14.01 4.52 -7.17
C GLN A 190 15.53 4.43 -7.06
N GLY A 191 16.24 4.40 -8.20
CA GLY A 191 17.70 4.40 -8.21
C GLY A 191 18.28 5.66 -7.56
N ALA A 192 17.70 6.83 -7.85
CA ALA A 192 18.11 8.10 -7.23
C ALA A 192 17.88 8.12 -5.71
N ILE A 193 16.74 7.61 -5.24
CA ILE A 193 16.47 7.48 -3.80
C ILE A 193 17.43 6.48 -3.14
N GLY A 194 17.69 5.33 -3.79
CA GLY A 194 18.64 4.33 -3.29
C GLY A 194 20.06 4.88 -3.15
N TRP A 195 20.52 5.65 -4.14
CA TRP A 195 21.78 6.39 -4.02
C TRP A 195 21.76 7.39 -2.86
N TRP A 196 20.68 8.16 -2.71
CA TRP A 196 20.52 9.11 -1.61
C TRP A 196 20.56 8.43 -0.23
N MET A 197 19.97 7.24 -0.08
CA MET A 197 20.05 6.44 1.15
C MET A 197 21.49 6.11 1.51
N VAL A 198 22.26 5.55 0.57
CA VAL A 198 23.63 5.08 0.81
C VAL A 198 24.60 6.24 1.03
N ALA A 199 24.61 7.23 0.12
CA ALA A 199 25.51 8.37 0.20
C ALA A 199 25.38 9.14 1.52
N SER A 200 24.20 9.07 2.12
CA SER A 200 23.89 9.74 3.36
C SER A 200 24.17 8.95 4.64
N GLY A 201 24.36 7.64 4.53
CA GLY A 201 24.75 6.75 5.63
C GLY A 201 26.27 6.67 5.82
N LEU A 202 27.04 7.38 4.99
CA LEU A 202 28.50 7.36 4.96
C LEU A 202 29.12 8.72 5.30
N LYS A 203 28.34 9.63 5.90
CA LYS A 203 28.81 10.98 6.23
C LYS A 203 29.63 11.00 7.51
N ASP A 204 30.57 11.95 7.59
CA ASP A 204 31.52 12.05 8.70
C ASP A 204 30.86 12.38 10.05
N ASP A 205 29.71 13.04 10.05
CA ASP A 205 28.92 13.32 11.25
C ASP A 205 28.47 12.04 11.96
N LEU A 206 28.44 10.90 11.25
CA LEU A 206 28.12 9.60 11.80
C LEU A 206 29.30 8.96 12.57
N PHE A 207 30.50 9.54 12.58
CA PHE A 207 31.58 9.14 13.48
C PHE A 207 31.44 9.74 14.89
N ALA A 208 30.67 10.81 15.08
CA ALA A 208 30.50 11.48 16.38
C ALA A 208 29.94 10.54 17.47
N GLU A 209 30.35 10.73 18.72
CA GLU A 209 29.83 9.93 19.85
C GLU A 209 28.30 10.03 19.93
N GLY A 210 27.62 8.88 20.09
CA GLY A 210 26.15 8.79 20.09
C GLY A 210 25.48 8.71 18.71
N ALA A 211 26.20 8.93 17.60
CA ALA A 211 25.64 8.73 16.27
C ALA A 211 25.58 7.24 15.91
N HIS A 212 24.43 6.78 15.41
CA HIS A 212 24.24 5.43 14.90
C HIS A 212 24.33 5.45 13.36
N PRO A 213 25.37 4.83 12.77
CA PRO A 213 25.55 4.82 11.33
C PRO A 213 24.54 3.88 10.68
N ARG A 214 23.36 4.41 10.39
CA ARG A 214 22.27 3.69 9.74
C ARG A 214 21.58 4.58 8.72
N VAL A 215 20.92 3.97 7.75
CA VAL A 215 20.08 4.70 6.82
C VAL A 215 18.92 5.33 7.59
N SER A 216 18.80 6.66 7.49
CA SER A 216 17.70 7.39 8.15
C SER A 216 16.33 6.78 7.80
N GLN A 217 15.49 6.63 8.83
CA GLN A 217 14.12 6.14 8.74
C GLN A 217 13.27 6.93 7.74
N TYR A 218 13.55 8.22 7.55
CA TYR A 218 12.88 9.04 6.53
C TYR A 218 13.23 8.59 5.11
N ARG A 219 14.50 8.26 4.87
CA ARG A 219 14.97 7.82 3.55
C ARG A 219 14.47 6.42 3.25
N LEU A 220 14.56 5.52 4.23
CA LEU A 220 14.01 4.17 4.14
C LEU A 220 12.50 4.19 3.85
N THR A 221 11.73 4.97 4.61
CA THR A 221 10.28 5.12 4.41
C THR A 221 9.96 5.71 3.04
N THR A 222 10.74 6.69 2.57
CA THR A 222 10.58 7.28 1.24
C THR A 222 10.81 6.25 0.14
N HIS A 223 11.89 5.47 0.24
CA HIS A 223 12.22 4.42 -0.73
C HIS A 223 11.16 3.33 -0.77
N LEU A 224 10.81 2.76 0.40
CA LEU A 224 9.78 1.73 0.48
C LEU A 224 8.41 2.24 -0.01
N GLY A 225 8.00 3.45 0.41
CA GLY A 225 6.73 4.05 0.01
C GLY A 225 6.63 4.25 -1.50
N THR A 226 7.69 4.75 -2.13
CA THR A 226 7.75 4.94 -3.59
C THR A 226 7.84 3.62 -4.35
N ALA A 227 8.50 2.59 -3.81
CA ALA A 227 8.45 1.22 -4.34
C ALA A 227 7.03 0.63 -4.29
N PHE A 228 6.29 0.82 -3.19
CA PHE A 228 4.88 0.41 -3.07
C PHE A 228 3.98 1.15 -4.06
N VAL A 229 4.22 2.44 -4.31
CA VAL A 229 3.51 3.19 -5.36
C VAL A 229 3.81 2.62 -6.74
N CYS A 230 5.08 2.33 -7.04
CA CYS A 230 5.51 1.74 -8.31
C CYS A 230 4.83 0.38 -8.54
N TYR A 231 4.89 -0.51 -7.54
CA TYR A 231 4.19 -1.79 -7.53
C TYR A 231 2.69 -1.63 -7.79
N SER A 232 2.04 -0.74 -7.05
CA SER A 232 0.60 -0.49 -7.14
C SER A 232 0.21 0.00 -8.55
N TRP A 233 1.02 0.87 -9.14
CA TRP A 233 0.80 1.41 -10.47
C TRP A 233 0.96 0.33 -11.55
N MET A 234 1.98 -0.51 -11.46
CA MET A 234 2.16 -1.66 -12.37
C MET A 234 0.99 -2.64 -12.28
N LEU A 235 0.64 -3.06 -11.06
CA LEU A 235 -0.44 -4.01 -10.81
C LEU A 235 -1.78 -3.48 -11.34
N LEU A 236 -2.17 -2.27 -10.96
CA LEU A 236 -3.42 -1.66 -11.41
C LEU A 236 -3.44 -1.46 -12.92
N SER A 237 -2.31 -1.12 -13.54
CA SER A 237 -2.20 -0.99 -15.00
C SER A 237 -2.46 -2.33 -15.68
N GLY A 238 -1.81 -3.41 -15.24
CA GLY A 238 -2.03 -4.76 -15.77
C GLY A 238 -3.48 -5.23 -15.59
N LEU A 239 -4.03 -5.10 -14.38
CA LEU A 239 -5.43 -5.45 -14.08
C LEU A 239 -6.41 -4.63 -14.92
N SER A 240 -6.12 -3.35 -15.17
CA SER A 240 -6.97 -2.49 -15.99
C SER A 240 -7.06 -2.96 -17.44
N ILE A 241 -5.94 -3.44 -18.02
CA ILE A 241 -5.91 -3.97 -19.39
C ILE A 241 -6.73 -5.26 -19.47
N LEU A 242 -6.49 -6.21 -18.55
CA LEU A 242 -7.21 -7.48 -18.54
C LEU A 242 -8.72 -7.25 -18.37
N ARG A 243 -9.10 -6.34 -17.46
CA ARG A 243 -10.50 -5.98 -17.22
C ARG A 243 -11.12 -5.28 -18.43
N ALA A 244 -10.44 -4.31 -19.03
CA ALA A 244 -10.92 -3.62 -20.22
C ALA A 244 -11.20 -4.60 -21.37
N ARG A 245 -10.30 -5.57 -21.60
CA ARG A 245 -10.47 -6.57 -22.64
C ARG A 245 -11.60 -7.55 -22.35
N ARG A 246 -11.73 -8.03 -21.10
CA ARG A 246 -12.86 -8.89 -20.70
C ARG A 246 -14.20 -8.19 -20.92
N LEU A 247 -14.30 -6.92 -20.53
CA LEU A 247 -15.52 -6.13 -20.69
C LEU A 247 -15.81 -5.75 -22.15
N SER A 248 -14.76 -5.59 -22.97
CA SER A 248 -14.93 -5.31 -24.41
C SER A 248 -15.45 -6.51 -25.22
N ALA A 249 -15.34 -7.73 -24.67
CA ALA A 249 -15.82 -8.95 -25.31
C ALA A 249 -17.35 -9.11 -25.23
N ASP A 250 -17.97 -8.59 -24.16
CA ASP A 250 -19.43 -8.56 -23.98
C ASP A 250 -19.87 -7.16 -23.51
N PRO A 251 -20.20 -6.26 -24.46
CA PRO A 251 -20.58 -4.89 -24.13
C PRO A 251 -21.88 -4.79 -23.31
N ALA A 252 -22.81 -5.73 -23.49
CA ALA A 252 -24.08 -5.73 -22.78
C ALA A 252 -23.89 -6.10 -21.30
N ALA A 253 -23.15 -7.18 -21.02
CA ALA A 253 -22.80 -7.54 -19.65
C ALA A 253 -21.93 -6.46 -18.98
N ALA A 254 -21.03 -5.82 -19.73
CA ALA A 254 -20.22 -4.73 -19.20
C ALA A 254 -21.04 -3.51 -18.78
N THR A 255 -22.09 -3.18 -19.55
CA THR A 255 -23.00 -2.07 -19.23
C THR A 255 -23.83 -2.37 -17.98
N ARG A 256 -24.39 -3.59 -17.89
CA ARG A 256 -25.11 -4.04 -16.67
C ARG A 256 -24.21 -4.01 -15.44
N LEU A 257 -22.98 -4.50 -15.56
CA LEU A 257 -22.00 -4.45 -14.48
C LEU A 257 -21.69 -3.01 -14.07
N ALA A 258 -21.49 -2.10 -15.03
CA ALA A 258 -21.23 -0.69 -14.75
C ALA A 258 -22.40 -0.03 -14.03
N GLN A 259 -23.63 -0.24 -14.50
CA GLN A 259 -24.85 0.29 -13.84
C GLN A 259 -24.94 -0.18 -12.38
N ASN A 260 -24.73 -1.47 -12.13
CA ASN A 260 -24.73 -2.02 -10.77
C ASN A 260 -23.60 -1.41 -9.91
N LEU A 261 -22.38 -1.35 -10.46
CA LEU A 261 -21.22 -0.85 -9.74
C LEU A 261 -21.32 0.64 -9.41
N TYR A 262 -21.92 1.46 -10.27
CA TYR A 262 -22.03 2.91 -10.10
C TYR A 262 -23.33 3.37 -9.43
N GLY A 263 -24.27 2.46 -9.15
CA GLY A 263 -25.48 2.76 -8.40
C GLY A 263 -25.23 3.33 -6.98
N PRO A 264 -26.25 3.98 -6.38
CA PRO A 264 -26.15 4.63 -5.07
C PRO A 264 -25.91 3.62 -3.93
N ALA A 265 -26.31 2.37 -4.13
CA ALA A 265 -26.06 1.25 -3.22
C ALA A 265 -24.56 0.98 -2.98
N LEU A 266 -23.71 1.17 -3.99
CA LEU A 266 -22.27 0.91 -3.89
C LEU A 266 -21.41 2.16 -3.76
N ALA A 267 -21.98 3.36 -3.88
CA ALA A 267 -21.19 4.59 -3.81
C ALA A 267 -20.37 4.74 -2.50
N PRO A 268 -20.95 4.56 -1.30
CA PRO A 268 -20.18 4.57 -0.05
C PRO A 268 -19.17 3.42 0.00
N PHE A 269 -19.57 2.22 -0.44
CA PHE A 269 -18.69 1.04 -0.46
C PHE A 269 -17.41 1.28 -1.28
N ARG A 270 -17.51 1.91 -2.46
CA ARG A 270 -16.34 2.30 -3.27
C ARG A 270 -15.45 3.32 -2.57
N ARG A 271 -16.05 4.31 -1.89
CA ARG A 271 -15.32 5.34 -1.15
C ARG A 271 -14.56 4.72 0.01
N TYR A 272 -15.22 3.88 0.82
CA TYR A 272 -14.58 3.17 1.92
C TYR A 272 -13.49 2.21 1.45
N ALA A 273 -13.67 1.49 0.34
CA ALA A 273 -12.59 0.67 -0.23
C ALA A 273 -11.35 1.51 -0.60
N THR A 274 -11.56 2.75 -1.08
CA THR A 274 -10.47 3.67 -1.42
C THR A 274 -9.79 4.23 -0.18
N ALA A 275 -10.58 4.66 0.81
CA ALA A 275 -10.07 5.15 2.09
C ALA A 275 -9.30 4.05 2.82
N LEU A 276 -9.79 2.81 2.79
CA LEU A 276 -9.14 1.65 3.38
C LEU A 276 -7.82 1.32 2.69
N THR A 277 -7.76 1.41 1.36
CA THR A 277 -6.50 1.24 0.61
C THR A 277 -5.48 2.31 1.03
N ALA A 278 -5.91 3.57 1.17
CA ALA A 278 -5.04 4.65 1.63
C ALA A 278 -4.57 4.44 3.08
N LEU A 279 -5.46 4.02 3.97
CA LEU A 279 -5.13 3.71 5.36
C LEU A 279 -4.11 2.58 5.47
N ILE A 280 -4.28 1.49 4.70
CA ILE A 280 -3.31 0.39 4.62
C ILE A 280 -1.96 0.91 4.12
N PHE A 281 -1.94 1.74 3.08
CA PHE A 281 -0.71 2.33 2.55
C PHE A 281 0.00 3.20 3.58
N VAL A 282 -0.71 4.07 4.30
CA VAL A 282 -0.11 4.90 5.37
C VAL A 282 0.41 4.02 6.52
N THR A 283 -0.29 2.94 6.86
CA THR A 283 0.14 1.99 7.91
C THR A 283 1.45 1.28 7.52
N VAL A 284 1.66 0.99 6.23
CA VAL A 284 2.95 0.49 5.74
C VAL A 284 4.06 1.51 5.99
N LEU A 285 3.80 2.80 5.74
CA LEU A 285 4.80 3.86 5.96
C LEU A 285 5.19 3.97 7.44
N THR A 286 4.23 3.86 8.36
CA THR A 286 4.56 3.84 9.79
C THR A 286 5.35 2.59 10.18
N GLY A 287 5.09 1.44 9.54
CA GLY A 287 5.91 0.23 9.71
C GLY A 287 7.35 0.42 9.20
N ALA A 288 7.55 1.19 8.13
CA ALA A 288 8.88 1.53 7.63
C ALA A 288 9.65 2.44 8.60
N LEU A 289 8.97 3.35 9.30
CA LEU A 289 9.56 4.15 10.38
C LEU A 289 9.96 3.26 11.57
N VAL A 290 9.10 2.32 11.98
CA VAL A 290 9.42 1.34 13.03
C VAL A 290 10.66 0.54 12.67
N ALA A 291 10.73 0.03 11.44
CA ALA A 291 11.90 -0.68 10.96
C ALA A 291 13.14 0.22 10.97
N GLY A 292 13.07 1.43 10.41
CA GLY A 292 14.23 2.33 10.32
C GLY A 292 14.79 2.81 11.66
N LEU A 293 13.98 2.81 12.72
CA LEU A 293 14.39 3.20 14.07
C LEU A 293 14.78 2.01 14.96
N ASP A 294 14.64 0.77 14.49
CA ASP A 294 14.71 -0.44 15.32
C ASP A 294 13.69 -0.46 16.47
N ALA A 295 12.60 0.29 16.29
CA ALA A 295 11.55 0.45 17.30
C ALA A 295 10.78 -0.84 17.59
N GLY A 296 10.94 -1.88 16.76
CA GLY A 296 10.36 -3.20 16.99
C GLY A 296 10.94 -3.93 18.21
N LEU A 297 12.09 -3.51 18.72
CA LEU A 297 12.80 -4.12 19.85
C LEU A 297 12.56 -3.40 21.19
N ILE A 298 11.71 -2.37 21.23
CA ILE A 298 11.50 -1.54 22.43
C ILE A 298 10.49 -2.21 23.37
N TYR A 299 9.26 -2.39 22.91
CA TYR A 299 8.22 -3.12 23.63
C TYR A 299 7.86 -4.38 22.86
N ASN A 300 7.95 -5.55 23.49
CA ASN A 300 7.76 -6.84 22.81
C ASN A 300 6.57 -7.64 23.35
N GLU A 301 5.73 -7.01 24.18
CA GLU A 301 4.44 -7.54 24.62
C GLU A 301 3.30 -7.03 23.73
N PHE A 302 2.17 -7.75 23.76
CA PHE A 302 0.92 -7.32 23.14
C PHE A 302 -0.28 -7.81 23.98
N PRO A 303 -1.32 -6.98 24.23
CA PRO A 303 -1.53 -5.63 23.71
C PRO A 303 -0.82 -4.52 24.52
N MET A 304 -0.21 -4.87 25.65
CA MET A 304 0.48 -3.91 26.51
C MET A 304 1.81 -3.44 25.89
N MET A 305 2.30 -2.29 26.37
CA MET A 305 3.63 -1.74 26.15
C MET A 305 4.20 -1.45 27.54
N GLY A 306 4.87 -2.44 28.14
CA GLY A 306 5.28 -2.41 29.53
C GLY A 306 4.09 -2.61 30.48
N LEU A 307 3.93 -1.71 31.45
CA LEU A 307 2.89 -1.83 32.50
C LEU A 307 1.48 -1.39 32.07
N GLY A 308 1.33 -0.80 30.88
CA GLY A 308 0.05 -0.26 30.40
C GLY A 308 -0.16 -0.48 28.90
N LEU A 309 -1.29 0.01 28.37
CA LEU A 309 -1.58 -0.05 26.93
C LEU A 309 -0.71 0.88 26.09
N THR A 310 -0.07 1.86 26.73
CA THR A 310 0.87 2.80 26.11
C THR A 310 2.09 2.96 27.01
N PRO A 311 3.26 3.32 26.46
CA PRO A 311 4.39 3.80 27.23
C PRO A 311 4.00 5.00 28.13
N PRO A 312 4.77 5.27 29.20
CA PRO A 312 4.58 6.45 30.04
C PRO A 312 4.61 7.75 29.22
N LYS A 313 3.80 8.74 29.63
CA LYS A 313 3.72 10.03 28.92
C LYS A 313 5.08 10.74 28.79
N SER A 314 5.95 10.57 29.79
CA SER A 314 7.32 11.11 29.79
C SER A 314 8.17 10.56 28.65
N GLU A 315 7.93 9.32 28.23
CA GLU A 315 8.63 8.68 27.12
C GLU A 315 8.00 9.06 25.78
N LEU A 316 6.68 9.25 25.70
CA LEU A 316 6.00 9.58 24.44
C LEU A 316 6.26 11.02 23.96
N TRP A 317 6.48 11.95 24.89
CA TRP A 317 6.67 13.38 24.59
C TRP A 317 7.98 13.88 25.19
N ASP A 318 9.06 13.18 24.89
CA ASP A 318 10.38 13.49 25.40
C ASP A 318 10.95 14.72 24.68
N GLY A 319 11.42 15.69 25.48
CA GLY A 319 12.07 16.91 25.02
C GLY A 319 13.40 16.64 24.29
N PHE A 320 14.02 15.48 24.51
CA PHE A 320 15.22 15.04 23.81
C PHE A 320 15.06 15.07 22.28
N TYR A 321 13.86 14.76 21.77
CA TYR A 321 13.60 14.77 20.34
C TYR A 321 13.26 16.14 19.79
N ALA A 322 13.02 17.17 20.61
CA ALA A 322 12.83 18.54 20.12
C ALA A 322 14.18 19.15 19.75
N ARG A 323 14.27 19.80 18.58
CA ARG A 323 15.50 20.49 18.15
C ARG A 323 15.40 22.00 18.22
N LYS A 324 14.18 22.53 18.30
CA LYS A 324 13.96 23.96 18.49
C LYS A 324 13.82 24.28 19.96
N GLU A 325 14.46 25.37 20.38
CA GLU A 325 14.38 25.89 21.76
C GLU A 325 12.94 26.23 22.18
N ASP A 326 12.09 26.60 21.21
CA ASP A 326 10.67 26.91 21.45
C ASP A 326 9.77 25.67 21.62
N GLY A 327 10.30 24.46 21.44
CA GLY A 327 9.55 23.20 21.54
C GLY A 327 8.48 23.00 20.45
N SER A 328 8.41 23.86 19.42
CA SER A 328 7.37 23.81 18.39
C SER A 328 7.43 22.54 17.53
N ASP A 329 8.57 21.84 17.53
CA ASP A 329 8.79 20.59 16.82
C ASP A 329 8.65 19.32 17.68
N LEU A 330 8.35 19.45 18.98
CA LEU A 330 8.22 18.34 19.92
C LEU A 330 7.26 17.26 19.40
N TRP A 331 6.08 17.67 18.92
CA TRP A 331 5.01 16.74 18.59
C TRP A 331 5.35 15.87 17.38
N TRP A 332 5.75 16.47 16.25
CA TRP A 332 5.97 15.72 15.02
C TRP A 332 7.29 14.96 15.05
N ARG A 333 8.31 15.46 15.79
CA ARG A 333 9.56 14.73 15.97
C ARG A 333 9.37 13.50 16.83
N ASN A 334 8.63 13.59 17.93
CA ASN A 334 8.31 12.39 18.70
C ASN A 334 7.51 11.39 17.84
N MET A 335 6.53 11.83 17.05
CA MET A 335 5.76 10.92 16.18
C MET A 335 6.58 10.25 15.05
N LEU A 336 7.78 10.74 14.72
CA LEU A 336 8.56 10.27 13.57
C LEU A 336 10.01 9.83 13.90
N GLU A 337 10.54 10.21 15.06
CA GLU A 337 11.91 9.98 15.49
C GLU A 337 11.99 9.25 16.85
N ASN A 338 10.97 9.35 17.71
CA ASN A 338 10.95 8.64 18.99
C ASN A 338 10.52 7.18 18.78
N PRO A 339 11.41 6.19 19.01
CA PRO A 339 11.11 4.78 18.74
C PRO A 339 9.84 4.29 19.45
N SER A 340 9.63 4.68 20.70
CA SER A 340 8.50 4.22 21.51
C SER A 340 7.17 4.76 21.01
N LEU A 341 7.11 6.06 20.66
CA LEU A 341 5.91 6.65 20.09
C LEU A 341 5.67 6.15 18.66
N VAL A 342 6.70 6.00 17.84
CA VAL A 342 6.59 5.45 16.48
C VAL A 342 6.06 4.01 16.52
N GLN A 343 6.52 3.20 17.47
CA GLN A 343 6.01 1.84 17.68
C GLN A 343 4.52 1.86 18.08
N LEU A 344 4.14 2.74 19.02
CA LEU A 344 2.74 2.91 19.43
C LEU A 344 1.85 3.38 18.26
N ASP A 345 2.29 4.39 17.50
CA ASP A 345 1.57 4.93 16.34
C ASP A 345 1.31 3.83 15.31
N HIS A 346 2.32 3.00 15.01
CA HIS A 346 2.16 1.87 14.12
C HIS A 346 1.15 0.83 14.66
N ARG A 347 1.20 0.49 15.95
CA ARG A 347 0.23 -0.42 16.59
C ARG A 347 -1.20 0.13 16.49
N ILE A 348 -1.41 1.41 16.80
CA ILE A 348 -2.72 2.09 16.70
C ILE A 348 -3.23 2.06 15.25
N MET A 349 -2.37 2.37 14.28
CA MET A 349 -2.72 2.32 12.86
C MET A 349 -3.08 0.90 12.41
N ALA A 350 -2.31 -0.11 12.82
CA ALA A 350 -2.58 -1.52 12.50
C ALA A 350 -3.94 -1.98 13.08
N MET A 351 -4.24 -1.62 14.33
CA MET A 351 -5.54 -1.92 14.94
C MET A 351 -6.68 -1.15 14.27
N THR A 352 -6.44 0.08 13.83
CA THR A 352 -7.41 0.86 13.05
C THR A 352 -7.70 0.21 11.70
N VAL A 353 -6.68 -0.32 11.01
CA VAL A 353 -6.85 -1.12 9.79
C VAL A 353 -7.66 -2.38 10.07
N CYS A 354 -7.32 -3.13 11.13
CA CYS A 354 -8.04 -4.34 11.52
C CYS A 354 -9.54 -4.06 11.73
N ALA A 355 -9.87 -3.09 12.59
CA ALA A 355 -11.24 -2.67 12.86
C ALA A 355 -11.95 -2.20 11.57
N SER A 356 -11.26 -1.42 10.74
CA SER A 356 -11.82 -0.90 9.47
C SER A 356 -12.10 -2.02 8.46
N VAL A 357 -11.24 -3.03 8.34
CA VAL A 357 -11.45 -4.19 7.45
C VAL A 357 -12.63 -5.02 7.95
N ILE A 358 -12.74 -5.27 9.26
CA ILE A 358 -13.87 -6.00 9.86
C ILE A 358 -15.18 -5.23 9.62
N ALA A 359 -15.21 -3.93 9.90
CA ALA A 359 -16.36 -3.07 9.67
C ALA A 359 -16.74 -3.02 8.18
N PHE A 360 -15.76 -2.91 7.29
CA PHE A 360 -15.97 -2.94 5.85
C PHE A 360 -16.54 -4.29 5.36
N PHE A 361 -16.04 -5.40 5.91
CA PHE A 361 -16.57 -6.72 5.64
C PHE A 361 -18.02 -6.85 6.12
N ALA A 362 -18.32 -6.46 7.36
CA ALA A 362 -19.68 -6.47 7.91
C ALA A 362 -20.63 -5.60 7.05
N TYR A 363 -20.18 -4.41 6.66
CA TYR A 363 -20.93 -3.54 5.76
C TYR A 363 -21.24 -4.20 4.41
N SER A 364 -20.31 -5.00 3.86
CA SER A 364 -20.53 -5.79 2.64
C SER A 364 -21.64 -6.83 2.75
N ARG A 365 -22.00 -7.24 3.98
CA ARG A 365 -23.03 -8.24 4.27
C ARG A 365 -24.42 -7.64 4.51
N THR A 366 -24.52 -6.33 4.69
CA THR A 366 -25.82 -5.62 4.79
C THR A 366 -26.69 -5.89 3.57
N GLY A 367 -28.01 -6.02 3.73
CA GLY A 367 -28.92 -6.35 2.63
C GLY A 367 -28.76 -5.42 1.42
N ARG A 368 -28.58 -4.12 1.66
CA ARG A 368 -28.36 -3.09 0.63
C ARG A 368 -27.14 -3.35 -0.25
N VAL A 369 -26.01 -3.73 0.35
CA VAL A 369 -24.75 -3.95 -0.38
C VAL A 369 -24.69 -5.38 -0.93
N LYS A 370 -25.05 -6.38 -0.11
CA LYS A 370 -25.02 -7.80 -0.45
C LYS A 370 -25.81 -8.08 -1.73
N ALA A 371 -26.98 -7.47 -1.90
CA ALA A 371 -27.85 -7.68 -3.07
C ALA A 371 -27.17 -7.30 -4.40
N VAL A 372 -26.37 -6.23 -4.42
CA VAL A 372 -25.81 -5.65 -5.65
C VAL A 372 -24.32 -5.91 -5.85
N LEU A 373 -23.60 -6.38 -4.82
CA LEU A 373 -22.16 -6.59 -4.89
C LEU A 373 -21.81 -7.77 -5.80
N PRO A 374 -21.00 -7.59 -6.87
CA PRO A 374 -20.66 -8.68 -7.80
C PRO A 374 -19.87 -9.82 -7.13
N PRO A 375 -19.96 -11.07 -7.62
CA PRO A 375 -19.25 -12.22 -7.04
C PRO A 375 -17.75 -12.03 -6.90
N ASP A 376 -17.08 -11.49 -7.93
CA ASP A 376 -15.64 -11.18 -7.90
C ASP A 376 -15.29 -10.20 -6.76
N ALA A 377 -16.14 -9.21 -6.51
CA ALA A 377 -15.94 -8.23 -5.44
C ALA A 377 -16.21 -8.84 -4.06
N ARG A 378 -17.21 -9.74 -3.92
CA ARG A 378 -17.44 -10.50 -2.69
C ARG A 378 -16.23 -11.36 -2.32
N LYS A 379 -15.66 -12.07 -3.30
CA LYS A 379 -14.44 -12.87 -3.12
C LYS A 379 -13.25 -11.99 -2.72
N ALA A 380 -13.07 -10.84 -3.38
CA ALA A 380 -11.99 -9.90 -3.04
C ALA A 380 -12.15 -9.32 -1.63
N THR A 381 -13.36 -8.98 -1.20
CA THR A 381 -13.63 -8.51 0.18
C THR A 381 -13.30 -9.61 1.20
N MET A 382 -13.64 -10.87 0.92
CA MET A 382 -13.29 -11.99 1.79
C MET A 382 -11.77 -12.23 1.85
N GLY A 383 -11.10 -12.18 0.69
CA GLY A 383 -9.65 -12.29 0.63
C GLY A 383 -8.94 -11.18 1.40
N LEU A 384 -9.44 -9.94 1.34
CA LEU A 384 -8.92 -8.83 2.13
C LEU A 384 -9.04 -9.08 3.64
N LEU A 385 -10.15 -9.67 4.09
CA LEU A 385 -10.35 -10.05 5.49
C LEU A 385 -9.31 -11.09 5.94
N HIS A 386 -9.10 -12.15 5.15
CA HIS A 386 -8.12 -13.19 5.47
C HIS A 386 -6.69 -12.65 5.49
N LEU A 387 -6.32 -11.82 4.52
CA LEU A 387 -5.00 -11.17 4.47
C LEU A 387 -4.79 -10.24 5.67
N MET A 388 -5.83 -9.56 6.14
CA MET A 388 -5.74 -8.70 7.33
C MET A 388 -5.45 -9.53 8.58
N PHE A 389 -6.15 -10.65 8.78
CA PHE A 389 -5.87 -11.52 9.93
C PHE A 389 -4.46 -12.10 9.88
N LEU A 390 -4.03 -12.58 8.71
CA LEU A 390 -2.65 -13.03 8.51
C LEU A 390 -1.65 -11.93 8.87
N GLN A 391 -1.89 -10.68 8.43
CA GLN A 391 -1.00 -9.56 8.69
C GLN A 391 -0.92 -9.20 10.18
N VAL A 392 -2.06 -9.22 10.88
CA VAL A 392 -2.11 -8.98 12.33
C VAL A 392 -1.36 -10.09 13.07
N THR A 393 -1.58 -11.35 12.71
CA THR A 393 -0.83 -12.49 13.29
C THR A 393 0.66 -12.33 13.06
N LEU A 394 1.11 -12.04 11.84
CA LEU A 394 2.53 -11.82 11.53
C LEU A 394 3.12 -10.65 12.32
N GLY A 395 2.37 -9.55 12.50
CA GLY A 395 2.82 -8.39 13.25
C GLY A 395 3.02 -8.69 14.74
N ILE A 396 2.01 -9.33 15.34
CA ILE A 396 2.08 -9.75 16.75
C ILE A 396 3.18 -10.80 16.95
N SER A 397 3.34 -11.77 16.05
CA SER A 397 4.42 -12.76 16.13
C SER A 397 5.80 -12.11 15.98
N THR A 398 5.98 -11.19 15.03
CA THR A 398 7.26 -10.45 14.87
C THR A 398 7.62 -9.73 16.15
N LEU A 399 6.63 -9.15 16.83
CA LEU A 399 6.80 -8.44 18.09
C LEU A 399 7.18 -9.37 19.25
N ILE A 400 6.37 -10.41 19.52
CA ILE A 400 6.54 -11.30 20.67
C ILE A 400 7.84 -12.12 20.58
N TYR A 401 8.28 -12.46 19.37
CA TYR A 401 9.52 -13.21 19.16
C TYR A 401 10.77 -12.32 19.00
N MET A 402 10.71 -11.04 19.36
CA MET A 402 11.87 -10.12 19.32
C MET A 402 12.43 -9.90 17.90
N VAL A 403 11.54 -9.62 16.94
CA VAL A 403 11.85 -9.27 15.54
C VAL A 403 12.78 -10.28 14.82
N PRO A 404 12.47 -11.60 14.79
CA PRO A 404 13.26 -12.53 13.99
C PRO A 404 13.22 -12.13 12.51
N THR A 405 14.38 -12.13 11.84
CA THR A 405 14.53 -11.63 10.47
C THR A 405 13.51 -12.24 9.49
N HIS A 406 13.26 -13.54 9.60
CA HIS A 406 12.28 -14.26 8.77
C HIS A 406 10.83 -13.82 9.03
N LEU A 407 10.44 -13.59 10.30
CA LEU A 407 9.10 -13.09 10.63
C LEU A 407 8.93 -11.63 10.20
N ALA A 408 9.93 -10.78 10.43
CA ALA A 408 9.91 -9.39 10.01
C ALA A 408 9.81 -9.25 8.48
N ALA A 409 10.59 -10.04 7.72
CA ALA A 409 10.49 -10.08 6.27
C ALA A 409 9.13 -10.61 5.78
N THR A 410 8.59 -11.64 6.44
CA THR A 410 7.26 -12.18 6.12
C THR A 410 6.15 -11.17 6.45
N HIS A 411 6.28 -10.41 7.53
CA HIS A 411 5.36 -9.34 7.89
C HIS A 411 5.37 -8.21 6.85
N GLN A 412 6.55 -7.84 6.34
CA GLN A 412 6.67 -6.89 5.23
C GLN A 412 6.03 -7.42 3.93
N ALA A 413 6.27 -8.70 3.59
CA ALA A 413 5.63 -9.36 2.45
C ALA A 413 4.09 -9.38 2.62
N GLY A 414 3.62 -9.70 3.81
CA GLY A 414 2.20 -9.69 4.17
C GLY A 414 1.57 -8.30 4.06
N ALA A 415 2.30 -7.24 4.39
CA ALA A 415 1.82 -5.86 4.26
C ALA A 415 1.55 -5.51 2.78
N LEU A 416 2.49 -5.87 1.90
CA LEU A 416 2.33 -5.68 0.46
C LEU A 416 1.24 -6.58 -0.12
N ALA A 417 1.07 -7.80 0.40
CA ALA A 417 -0.03 -8.70 0.03
C ALA A 417 -1.40 -8.12 0.47
N LEU A 418 -1.50 -7.57 1.67
CA LEU A 418 -2.70 -6.90 2.17
C LEU A 418 -3.08 -5.70 1.30
N LEU A 419 -2.10 -4.85 0.95
CA LEU A 419 -2.30 -3.75 0.01
C LEU A 419 -2.73 -4.27 -1.37
N THR A 420 -2.14 -5.35 -1.85
CA THR A 420 -2.53 -6.03 -3.10
C THR A 420 -3.99 -6.45 -3.07
N GLY A 421 -4.46 -7.04 -1.97
CA GLY A 421 -5.87 -7.40 -1.77
C GLY A 421 -6.79 -6.18 -1.88
N ALA A 422 -6.42 -5.07 -1.25
CA ALA A 422 -7.19 -3.82 -1.29
C ALA A 422 -7.23 -3.21 -2.71
N LEU A 423 -6.10 -3.20 -3.42
CA LEU A 423 -6.00 -2.74 -4.82
C LEU A 423 -6.82 -3.61 -5.77
N VAL A 424 -6.76 -4.94 -5.60
CA VAL A 424 -7.57 -5.89 -6.39
C VAL A 424 -9.05 -5.63 -6.14
N LEU A 425 -9.49 -5.50 -4.88
CA LEU A 425 -10.87 -5.14 -4.55
C LEU A 425 -11.27 -3.82 -5.22
N GLY A 426 -10.46 -2.76 -5.09
CA GLY A 426 -10.69 -1.48 -5.74
C GLY A 426 -10.84 -1.59 -7.26
N SER A 427 -10.04 -2.45 -7.90
CA SER A 427 -10.13 -2.75 -9.34
C SER A 427 -11.43 -3.47 -9.71
N ARG A 428 -11.98 -4.32 -8.83
CA ARG A 428 -13.26 -5.02 -9.05
C ARG A 428 -14.47 -4.12 -8.87
N LEU A 429 -14.32 -3.04 -8.10
CA LEU A 429 -15.36 -2.06 -7.82
C LEU A 429 -15.43 -0.89 -8.81
N ARG A 430 -14.52 -0.84 -9.80
CA ARG A 430 -14.45 0.23 -10.78
C ARG A 430 -14.41 -0.32 -12.20
N VAL A 431 -14.90 0.45 -13.16
CA VAL A 431 -14.68 0.21 -14.58
C VAL A 431 -13.77 1.33 -15.11
N PRO A 432 -12.70 1.03 -15.87
CA PRO A 432 -11.87 2.09 -16.44
C PRO A 432 -12.72 3.04 -17.29
N ARG A 433 -12.57 4.35 -17.10
CA ARG A 433 -13.35 5.38 -17.82
C ARG A 433 -13.20 5.26 -19.35
N SER A 434 -12.01 4.91 -19.82
CA SER A 434 -11.74 4.65 -21.24
C SER A 434 -12.56 3.47 -21.77
N THR A 435 -12.72 2.42 -20.97
CA THR A 435 -13.58 1.28 -21.31
C THR A 435 -15.05 1.66 -21.34
N LEU A 436 -15.53 2.48 -20.39
CA LEU A 436 -16.92 2.99 -20.44
C LEU A 436 -17.19 3.80 -21.71
N ALA A 437 -16.28 4.71 -22.07
CA ALA A 437 -16.39 5.49 -23.30
C ALA A 437 -16.37 4.62 -24.56
N LEU A 438 -15.52 3.60 -24.60
CA LEU A 438 -15.47 2.61 -25.69
C LEU A 438 -16.80 1.85 -25.82
N LEU A 439 -17.33 1.37 -24.70
CA LEU A 439 -18.59 0.61 -24.65
C LEU A 439 -19.75 1.44 -25.15
N GLN A 440 -19.86 2.70 -24.71
CA GLN A 440 -20.90 3.63 -25.18
C GLN A 440 -20.83 3.86 -26.70
N ARG A 441 -19.62 4.01 -27.25
CA ARG A 441 -19.44 4.16 -28.71
C ARG A 441 -19.89 2.91 -29.46
N ARG A 442 -19.48 1.71 -29.01
CA ARG A 442 -19.86 0.44 -29.64
C ARG A 442 -21.36 0.17 -29.61
N ILE A 443 -22.02 0.47 -28.49
CA ILE A 443 -23.47 0.31 -28.36
C ILE A 443 -24.21 1.22 -29.35
N LYS A 444 -23.80 2.50 -29.46
CA LYS A 444 -24.37 3.41 -30.46
C LYS A 444 -24.20 2.87 -31.88
N THR A 445 -23.02 2.35 -32.23
CA THR A 445 -22.79 1.77 -33.56
C THR A 445 -23.65 0.53 -33.82
N MET A 446 -23.96 -0.29 -32.80
CA MET A 446 -24.84 -1.46 -32.95
C MET A 446 -26.32 -1.09 -33.02
N GLN A 447 -26.73 0.06 -32.48
CA GLN A 447 -28.13 0.53 -32.54
C GLN A 447 -28.46 1.26 -33.85
N HIS A 448 -27.45 1.69 -34.60
CA HIS A 448 -27.58 2.36 -35.90
C HIS A 448 -27.27 1.43 -37.09
N LYS A 449 -27.06 0.14 -36.85
CA LYS A 449 -27.04 -0.94 -37.84
C LYS A 449 -28.29 -1.77 -37.66
#